data_AF-A0A7I7SWN2-F1
#
_entry.id   AF-A0A7I7SWN2-F1
#
_cell.length_a   1.000
_cell.length_b   1.000
_cell.length_c   1.000
_cell.angle_alpha   90.00
_cell.angle_beta   90.00
_cell.angle_gamma   90.00
#
_symmetry.space_group_name_H-M   'P 1'
#
loop_
_entity.id
_entity.type
_entity.pdbx_description
1 polymer ?
#
loop_
_entity_poly.entity_id
_entity_poly.type
_entity_poly.pdbx_seq_one_letter_code
_entity_poly.pdbx_strand_id
1 'polypeptide(L)'
;MTYERGSRPTGSEAASSESTAADTPQHSGVAAWKRRHDTSCRLVPLDCGCPDPWPCTCTEPPLSDKTIDGGRDAALHVLESGRIPLLEAEVLQSLWRRGGKDRELAELLHQLSGGALA
;
A
#
# COMPACT_ATOMS: atom_id res chain seq x y z
N MET A 1 -12.44 31.20 55.61
CA MET A 1 -13.41 30.97 54.51
C MET A 1 -13.53 29.47 54.34
N THR A 2 -14.67 28.92 54.77
CA THR A 2 -15.04 27.51 54.72
C THR A 2 -15.73 27.23 53.39
N TYR A 3 -15.26 26.25 52.64
CA TYR A 3 -15.88 25.82 51.38
C TYR A 3 -16.54 24.45 51.62
N GLU A 4 -17.87 24.42 51.51
CA GLU A 4 -18.67 23.21 51.75
C GLU A 4 -18.49 22.19 50.62
N ARG A 5 -18.31 20.93 51.02
CA ARG A 5 -18.17 19.76 50.15
C ARG A 5 -19.57 19.29 49.74
N GLY A 6 -20.00 19.69 48.54
CA GLY A 6 -21.23 19.19 47.92
C GLY A 6 -21.12 17.72 47.51
N SER A 7 -22.06 16.91 48.01
CA SER A 7 -22.21 15.47 47.77
C SER A 7 -22.50 15.13 46.30
N ARG A 8 -21.93 14.00 45.83
CA ARG A 8 -22.21 13.41 44.50
C ARG A 8 -23.59 12.73 44.50
N PRO A 9 -24.45 12.96 43.50
CA PRO A 9 -25.58 12.08 43.25
C PRO A 9 -25.13 10.83 42.47
N THR A 10 -25.41 9.67 43.06
CA THR A 10 -25.34 8.35 42.43
C THR A 10 -26.56 8.14 41.55
N GLY A 11 -26.41 8.37 40.25
CA GLY A 11 -27.41 8.03 39.23
C GLY A 11 -26.84 6.93 38.34
N SER A 12 -27.24 5.69 38.63
CA SER A 12 -27.06 4.54 37.76
C SER A 12 -28.22 4.53 36.77
N GLU A 13 -27.94 4.85 35.51
CA GLU A 13 -28.79 4.44 34.39
C GLU A 13 -27.91 3.66 33.42
N ALA A 14 -28.05 2.34 33.50
CA ALA A 14 -27.61 1.42 32.48
C ALA A 14 -28.47 1.66 31.23
N ALA A 15 -27.99 2.51 30.34
CA ALA A 15 -28.44 2.51 28.96
C ALA A 15 -27.90 1.22 28.31
N SER A 16 -28.77 0.21 28.23
CA SER A 16 -28.60 -0.91 27.32
C SER A 16 -28.51 -0.34 25.91
N SER A 17 -27.30 -0.08 25.44
CA SER A 17 -27.03 0.15 24.04
C SER A 17 -27.24 -1.17 23.32
N GLU A 18 -28.44 -1.37 22.79
CA GLU A 18 -28.69 -2.36 21.76
C GLU A 18 -27.67 -2.10 20.65
N SER A 19 -26.70 -3.01 20.58
CA SER A 19 -25.70 -3.07 19.52
C SER A 19 -26.42 -3.37 18.22
N THR A 20 -26.92 -2.33 17.54
CA THR A 20 -27.05 -2.35 16.08
C THR A 20 -25.64 -2.41 15.52
N ALA A 21 -25.11 -3.63 15.47
CA ALA A 21 -24.05 -3.98 14.55
C ALA A 21 -24.59 -3.58 13.18
N ALA A 22 -24.21 -2.38 12.74
CA ALA A 22 -24.40 -1.93 11.38
C ALA A 22 -23.67 -2.97 10.53
N ASP A 23 -24.48 -3.88 9.99
CA ASP A 23 -24.15 -4.78 8.91
C ASP A 23 -23.44 -3.92 7.87
N THR A 24 -22.10 -3.97 7.89
CA THR A 24 -21.30 -3.10 7.03
C THR A 24 -21.45 -3.74 5.66
N PRO A 25 -22.20 -3.13 4.74
CA PRO A 25 -22.45 -3.78 3.48
C PRO A 25 -21.10 -3.86 2.78
N GLN A 26 -20.67 -5.08 2.52
CA GLN A 26 -19.44 -5.44 1.82
C GLN A 26 -19.57 -4.99 0.34
N HIS A 27 -19.66 -3.67 0.11
CA HIS A 27 -19.73 -3.10 -1.22
C HIS A 27 -18.33 -3.03 -1.82
N SER A 28 -17.95 -4.17 -2.40
CA SER A 28 -17.37 -4.28 -3.74
C SER A 28 -16.48 -3.10 -4.15
N GLY A 29 -15.16 -3.20 -3.93
CA GLY A 29 -14.18 -2.21 -4.39
C GLY A 29 -14.35 -1.84 -5.87
N VAL A 30 -14.85 -2.76 -6.70
CA VAL A 30 -15.19 -2.54 -8.11
C VAL A 30 -16.24 -1.45 -8.32
N ALA A 31 -17.32 -1.41 -7.52
CA ALA A 31 -18.36 -0.40 -7.69
C ALA A 31 -17.88 1.00 -7.28
N ALA A 32 -17.08 1.09 -6.21
CA ALA A 32 -16.45 2.35 -5.80
C ALA A 32 -15.41 2.83 -6.82
N TRP A 33 -14.65 1.90 -7.42
CA TRP A 33 -13.73 2.21 -8.52
C TRP A 33 -14.47 2.73 -9.75
N LYS A 34 -15.53 2.04 -10.22
CA LYS A 34 -16.33 2.46 -11.38
C LYS A 34 -16.87 3.88 -11.24
N ARG A 35 -17.43 4.21 -10.06
CA ARG A 35 -17.94 5.57 -9.80
C ARG A 35 -16.85 6.64 -9.90
N ARG A 36 -15.67 6.37 -9.36
CA ARG A 36 -14.52 7.29 -9.45
C ARG A 36 -14.06 7.45 -10.89
N HIS A 37 -13.86 6.33 -11.58
CA HIS A 37 -13.46 6.30 -12.98
C HIS A 37 -14.42 7.11 -13.87
N ASP A 38 -15.73 6.87 -13.76
CA ASP A 38 -16.76 7.59 -14.54
C ASP A 38 -16.80 9.09 -14.23
N THR A 39 -16.46 9.48 -13.01
CA THR A 39 -16.36 10.89 -12.61
C THR A 39 -15.10 11.53 -13.21
N SER A 40 -13.96 10.85 -13.13
CA SER A 40 -12.69 11.31 -13.71
C SER A 40 -12.79 11.52 -15.22
N CYS A 41 -13.51 10.65 -15.96
CA CYS A 41 -13.73 10.81 -17.40
C CYS A 41 -14.48 12.11 -17.80
N ARG A 42 -15.12 12.81 -16.86
CA ARG A 42 -15.81 14.09 -17.10
C ARG A 42 -14.91 15.30 -16.84
N LEU A 43 -13.75 15.09 -16.22
CA LEU A 43 -12.75 16.13 -15.98
C LEU A 43 -11.90 16.31 -17.24
N VAL A 44 -11.25 17.48 -17.33
CA VAL A 44 -10.22 17.70 -18.35
C VAL A 44 -9.09 16.70 -18.09
N PRO A 45 -8.59 15.98 -19.11
CA PRO A 45 -7.45 15.07 -18.95
C PRO A 45 -6.23 15.78 -18.35
N LEU A 46 -5.40 15.02 -17.65
CA LEU A 46 -4.11 15.48 -17.16
C LEU A 46 -3.21 15.93 -18.32
N ASP A 47 -2.15 16.69 -18.02
CA ASP A 47 -1.17 17.14 -19.02
C ASP A 47 -0.48 15.98 -19.74
N CYS A 48 -0.41 14.80 -19.10
CA CYS A 48 0.07 13.56 -19.71
C CYS A 48 -0.98 12.86 -20.61
N GLY A 49 -2.19 13.39 -20.72
CA GLY A 49 -3.31 12.84 -21.48
C GLY A 49 -4.15 11.80 -20.75
N CYS A 50 -3.78 11.41 -19.52
CA CYS A 50 -4.56 10.44 -18.74
C CYS A 50 -5.87 11.07 -18.20
N PRO A 51 -7.03 10.38 -18.34
CA PRO A 51 -8.31 10.89 -17.83
C PRO A 51 -8.43 10.84 -16.31
N ASP A 52 -7.81 9.84 -15.66
CA ASP A 52 -7.93 9.61 -14.23
C ASP A 52 -6.58 9.80 -13.55
N PRO A 53 -6.45 10.71 -12.56
CA PRO A 53 -5.20 10.88 -11.82
C PRO A 53 -4.86 9.70 -10.92
N TRP A 54 -5.84 8.90 -10.49
CA TRP A 54 -5.57 7.82 -9.55
C TRP A 54 -4.71 6.68 -10.14
N PRO A 55 -4.97 6.14 -11.34
CA PRO A 55 -4.12 5.12 -11.96
C PRO A 55 -2.98 5.70 -12.79
N CYS A 56 -2.89 7.03 -12.95
CA CYS A 56 -1.88 7.64 -13.80
C CYS A 56 -0.49 7.59 -13.14
N THR A 57 0.47 6.96 -13.83
CA THR A 57 1.89 6.90 -13.41
C THR A 57 2.80 7.70 -14.35
N CYS A 58 2.27 8.44 -15.31
CA CYS A 58 3.05 9.12 -16.36
C CYS A 58 4.02 10.19 -15.84
N THR A 59 3.74 10.75 -14.66
CA THR A 59 4.58 11.75 -14.01
C THR A 59 5.36 11.19 -12.83
N GLU A 60 5.23 9.90 -12.55
CA GLU A 60 5.95 9.27 -11.45
C GLU A 60 7.43 9.16 -11.83
N PRO A 61 8.35 9.70 -11.00
CA PRO A 61 9.77 9.65 -11.32
C PRO A 61 10.24 8.19 -11.32
N PRO A 62 11.26 7.84 -12.14
CA PRO A 62 11.85 6.51 -12.10
C PRO A 62 12.36 6.19 -10.69
N LEU A 63 12.42 4.89 -10.37
CA LEU A 63 12.91 4.42 -9.08
C LEU A 63 14.27 5.05 -8.75
N SER A 64 14.35 5.61 -7.54
CA SER A 64 15.60 6.18 -7.06
C SER A 64 16.63 5.08 -6.78
N ASP A 65 17.92 5.41 -6.91
CA ASP A 65 18.98 4.46 -6.63
C ASP A 65 18.91 3.88 -5.21
N LYS A 66 18.49 4.70 -4.24
CA LYS A 66 18.28 4.29 -2.84
C LYS A 66 17.16 3.27 -2.69
N THR A 67 16.10 3.40 -3.49
CA THR A 67 14.99 2.45 -3.48
C THR A 67 15.44 1.09 -4.03
N ILE A 68 16.25 1.10 -5.09
CA ILE A 68 16.82 -0.11 -5.66
C ILE A 68 17.77 -0.80 -4.66
N ASP A 69 18.64 -0.02 -4.00
CA ASP A 69 19.54 -0.55 -2.96
C ASP A 69 18.75 -1.12 -1.77
N GLY A 70 17.69 -0.43 -1.33
CA GLY A 70 16.80 -0.94 -0.30
C GLY A 70 16.13 -2.27 -0.67
N GLY A 71 15.66 -2.40 -1.92
CA GLY A 71 15.10 -3.65 -2.43
C GLY A 71 16.13 -4.79 -2.48
N ARG A 72 17.38 -4.48 -2.89
CA ARG A 72 18.50 -5.44 -2.85
C ARG A 72 18.76 -5.95 -1.44
N ASP A 73 18.92 -5.02 -0.50
CA ASP A 73 19.29 -5.35 0.87
C ASP A 73 18.14 -6.11 1.59
N ALA A 74 16.89 -5.75 1.31
CA ALA A 74 15.72 -6.50 1.78
C ALA A 74 15.69 -7.93 1.22
N ALA A 75 15.96 -8.10 -0.09
CA ALA A 75 15.99 -9.43 -0.70
C ALA A 75 17.08 -10.31 -0.09
N LEU A 76 18.28 -9.76 0.13
CA LEU A 76 19.37 -10.48 0.80
C LEU A 76 18.98 -10.90 2.21
N HIS A 77 18.38 -10.00 2.99
CA HIS A 77 17.91 -10.32 4.33
C HIS A 77 16.85 -11.43 4.37
N VAL A 78 15.91 -11.43 3.41
CA VAL A 78 14.89 -12.48 3.30
C VAL A 78 15.53 -13.81 2.88
N LEU A 79 16.49 -13.81 1.96
CA LEU A 79 17.24 -15.00 1.56
C LEU A 79 18.03 -15.60 2.73
N GLU A 80 18.66 -14.77 3.56
CA GLU A 80 19.34 -15.20 4.79
C GLU A 80 18.39 -15.92 5.76
N SER A 81 17.10 -15.55 5.75
CA SER A 81 16.06 -16.24 6.53
C SER A 81 15.59 -17.57 5.93
N GLY A 82 16.14 -18.00 4.79
CA GLY A 82 15.77 -19.22 4.08
C GLY A 82 14.44 -19.13 3.33
N ARG A 83 13.95 -17.91 3.09
CA ARG A 83 12.71 -17.64 2.35
C ARG A 83 13.02 -17.07 0.97
N ILE A 84 12.08 -17.21 0.05
CA ILE A 84 12.18 -16.65 -1.29
C ILE A 84 11.51 -15.28 -1.30
N PRO A 85 12.25 -14.18 -1.50
CA PRO A 85 11.64 -12.85 -1.61
C PRO A 85 10.94 -12.67 -2.95
N LEU A 86 9.84 -11.93 -2.93
CA LEU A 86 9.20 -11.37 -4.12
C LEU A 86 9.50 -9.88 -4.16
N LEU A 87 10.01 -9.41 -5.29
CA LEU A 87 10.33 -8.00 -5.53
C LEU A 87 9.44 -7.44 -6.63
N GLU A 88 9.30 -6.11 -6.66
CA GLU A 88 8.68 -5.40 -7.76
C GLU A 88 9.50 -5.59 -9.05
N ALA A 89 8.80 -5.63 -10.20
CA ALA A 89 9.42 -5.87 -11.50
C ALA A 89 10.49 -4.83 -11.82
N GLU A 90 10.22 -3.57 -11.47
CA GLU A 90 11.06 -2.41 -11.73
C GLU A 90 12.38 -2.50 -10.93
N VAL A 91 12.32 -2.98 -9.69
CA VAL A 91 13.52 -3.20 -8.86
C VAL A 91 14.37 -4.30 -9.48
N LEU A 92 13.77 -5.44 -9.84
CA LEU A 92 14.47 -6.58 -10.41
C LEU A 92 15.13 -6.24 -11.76
N GLN A 93 14.41 -5.53 -12.63
CA GLN A 93 14.94 -5.04 -13.90
C GLN A 93 16.08 -4.03 -13.69
N SER A 94 15.96 -3.15 -12.69
CA SER A 94 16.99 -2.16 -12.38
C SER A 94 18.28 -2.83 -11.91
N LEU A 95 18.19 -3.83 -11.03
CA LEU A 95 19.34 -4.65 -10.61
C LEU A 95 20.00 -5.36 -11.78
N TRP A 96 19.21 -5.95 -12.69
CA TRP A 96 19.74 -6.60 -13.89
C TRP A 96 20.51 -5.63 -14.79
N ARG A 97 19.97 -4.42 -15.02
CA ARG A 97 20.60 -3.39 -15.87
C ARG A 97 21.90 -2.83 -15.26
N ARG A 98 22.00 -2.76 -13.93
CA ARG A 98 23.22 -2.33 -13.23
C ARG A 98 24.39 -3.29 -13.44
N GLY A 99 24.13 -4.57 -13.68
CA GLY A 99 25.17 -5.55 -13.98
C GLY A 99 25.95 -6.02 -12.76
N GLY A 100 27.04 -6.75 -13.00
CA GLY A 100 27.90 -7.30 -11.93
C GLY A 100 27.14 -8.19 -10.95
N LYS A 101 27.40 -7.99 -9.65
CA LYS A 101 26.77 -8.75 -8.56
C LYS A 101 25.25 -8.54 -8.48
N ASP A 102 24.77 -7.35 -8.84
CA ASP A 102 23.34 -7.04 -8.82
C ASP A 102 22.59 -7.85 -9.89
N ARG A 103 23.22 -8.09 -11.05
CA ARG A 103 22.65 -8.96 -12.09
C ARG A 103 22.63 -10.42 -11.67
N GLU A 104 23.71 -10.92 -11.09
CA GLU A 104 23.77 -12.29 -10.55
C GLU A 104 22.67 -12.53 -9.51
N LEU A 105 22.46 -11.55 -8.62
CA LEU A 105 21.36 -11.58 -7.65
C LEU A 105 19.99 -11.55 -8.35
N ALA A 106 19.78 -10.69 -9.34
CA ALA A 106 18.51 -10.60 -10.06
C ALA A 106 18.17 -11.93 -10.77
N GLU A 107 19.15 -12.59 -11.39
CA GLU A 107 18.99 -13.90 -12.02
C GLU A 107 18.67 -14.99 -11.00
N LEU A 108 19.37 -15.01 -9.88
CA LEU A 108 19.10 -15.94 -8.77
C LEU A 108 17.67 -15.75 -8.24
N LEU A 109 17.27 -14.50 -7.98
CA LEU A 109 15.93 -14.18 -7.48
C LEU A 109 14.84 -14.57 -8.46
N HIS A 110 15.04 -14.33 -9.75
CA HIS A 110 14.10 -14.73 -10.80
C HIS A 110 13.93 -16.26 -10.86
N GLN A 111 15.03 -17.01 -10.73
CA GLN A 111 15.00 -18.47 -10.70
C GLN A 111 14.29 -19.00 -9.45
N LEU A 112 14.61 -18.46 -8.26
CA LEU A 112 14.02 -18.92 -6.99
C LEU A 112 12.52 -18.61 -6.92
N SER A 113 12.09 -17.46 -7.41
CA SER A 113 10.68 -17.06 -7.46
C SER A 113 9.89 -17.76 -8.58
N GLY A 114 10.54 -18.47 -9.50
CA GLY A 114 9.90 -19.00 -10.70
C GLY A 114 9.31 -17.90 -11.60
N GLY A 115 9.86 -16.69 -11.53
CA GLY A 115 9.35 -15.52 -12.23
C GLY A 115 8.14 -14.83 -11.59
N ALA A 116 7.73 -15.22 -10.38
CA ALA A 116 6.69 -14.51 -9.63
C ALA A 116 7.19 -13.12 -9.17
N LEU A 117 6.28 -12.15 -9.19
CA LEU A 117 6.53 -10.75 -8.82
C LEU A 117 5.53 -10.32 -7.71
N ALA A 118 5.88 -9.27 -6.97
CA ALA A 118 5.06 -8.72 -5.88
C ALA A 118 3.83 -7.95 -6.37
#